data_AF-A0A915KUV1-F1
#
_entry.id   AF-A0A915KUV1-F1
#
_cell.length_a   1.000
_cell.length_b   1.000
_cell.length_c   1.000
_cell.angle_alpha   90.00
_cell.angle_beta   90.00
_cell.angle_gamma   90.00
#
_symmetry.space_group_name_H-M   'P 1'
#
loop_
_entity.id
_entity.type
_entity.pdbx_description
1 polymer ?
#
loop_
_entity_poly.entity_id
_entity_poly.type
_entity_poly.pdbx_seq_one_letter_code
_entity_poly.pdbx_strand_id
1 'polypeptide(L)'
;MRLFMKDRDYMYRLMISQLYYDGYQQVATSLSQVVNAYPPCPPSDKLFRVTSAFKQQEEESKEKETIYGLDNPSNGLDLEFDADIQPNTPEPALYETIFLTAHKGPARASAFNAEGTLVATGSCDASIKIMDVERILSRENLPPEIQETNLEVHPVIRTLYDHIDEVNCVAFHPREQILASGSKDSTLKFFDFSKASVKRAYKTIFEVESVRCLAFHPGGDYILVGTQHPT
;
A
#
# COMPACT_ATOMS: atom_id res chain seq x y z
N MET A 1 23.27 -4.90 -8.64
CA MET A 1 23.67 -4.00 -9.76
C MET A 1 22.46 -3.45 -10.54
N ARG A 2 21.49 -4.30 -10.96
CA ARG A 2 20.31 -3.83 -11.73
C ARG A 2 19.32 -2.91 -10.99
N LEU A 3 19.15 -3.02 -9.67
CA LEU A 3 18.28 -2.10 -8.90
C LEU A 3 18.86 -0.67 -8.84
N PHE A 4 20.13 -0.52 -8.44
CA PHE A 4 20.80 0.79 -8.39
C PHE A 4 20.79 1.55 -9.71
N MET A 5 20.76 0.85 -10.85
CA MET A 5 20.65 1.48 -12.17
C MET A 5 19.24 2.04 -12.43
N LYS A 6 18.19 1.38 -11.94
CA LYS A 6 16.80 1.88 -12.05
C LYS A 6 16.56 3.12 -11.20
N ASP A 7 17.17 3.17 -10.02
CA ASP A 7 17.03 4.32 -9.11
C ASP A 7 17.72 5.57 -9.67
N ARG A 8 18.90 5.40 -10.27
CA ARG A 8 19.63 6.50 -10.94
C ARG A 8 18.90 7.01 -12.17
N ASP A 9 18.38 6.11 -13.00
CA ASP A 9 17.58 6.47 -14.17
C ASP A 9 16.33 7.27 -13.76
N TYR A 10 15.64 6.86 -12.69
CA TYR A 10 14.53 7.62 -12.13
C TYR A 10 14.94 9.00 -11.61
N MET A 11 16.09 9.11 -10.93
CA MET A 11 16.64 10.38 -10.47
C MET A 11 16.93 11.34 -11.64
N TYR A 12 17.58 10.86 -12.70
CA TYR A 12 17.87 11.70 -13.87
C TYR A 12 16.60 12.22 -14.53
N ARG A 13 15.56 11.38 -14.64
CA ARG A 13 14.26 11.83 -15.16
C ARG A 13 13.63 12.92 -14.30
N LEU A 14 13.67 12.79 -12.97
CA LEU A 14 13.16 13.82 -12.06
C LEU A 14 13.89 15.15 -12.24
N MET A 15 15.22 15.13 -12.37
CA MET A 15 16.01 16.34 -12.60
C MET A 15 15.68 17.00 -13.95
N ILE A 16 15.57 16.20 -15.02
CA ILE A 16 15.22 16.71 -16.36
C ILE A 16 13.81 17.31 -16.36
N SER A 17 12.85 16.63 -15.75
CA SER A 17 11.48 17.14 -15.58
C SER A 17 11.41 18.45 -14.80
N GLN A 18 12.24 18.61 -13.77
CA GLN A 18 12.34 19.87 -13.01
C GLN A 18 12.91 21.00 -13.87
N LEU A 19 13.98 20.74 -14.63
CA LEU A 19 14.56 21.75 -15.54
C LEU A 19 13.57 22.21 -16.61
N TYR A 20 12.75 21.29 -17.13
CA TYR A 20 11.66 21.64 -18.04
C TYR A 20 10.60 22.52 -17.36
N TYR A 21 10.25 22.22 -16.11
CA TYR A 21 9.29 22.99 -15.31
C TYR A 21 9.80 24.41 -15.04
N ASP A 22 11.07 24.55 -14.68
CA ASP A 22 11.71 25.81 -14.34
C ASP A 22 12.03 26.67 -15.59
N GLY A 23 11.71 26.18 -16.79
CA GLY A 23 11.87 26.92 -18.05
C GLY A 23 13.22 26.74 -18.75
N TYR A 24 14.13 25.90 -18.25
CA TYR A 24 15.44 25.62 -18.83
C TYR A 24 15.38 24.60 -19.98
N GLN A 25 14.54 24.88 -20.98
CA GLN A 25 14.24 23.97 -22.10
C GLN A 25 15.48 23.45 -22.83
N GLN A 26 16.42 24.34 -23.18
CA GLN A 26 17.63 23.97 -23.93
C GLN A 26 18.55 23.02 -23.14
N VAL A 27 18.69 23.26 -21.84
CA VAL A 27 19.52 22.44 -20.94
C VAL A 27 18.86 21.08 -20.71
N ALA A 28 17.55 21.06 -20.48
CA ALA A 28 16.78 19.83 -20.29
C ALA A 28 16.80 18.93 -21.52
N THR A 29 16.68 19.50 -22.74
CA THR A 29 16.77 18.75 -23.99
C THR A 29 18.16 18.16 -24.21
N SER A 30 19.22 18.94 -23.98
CA SER A 30 20.60 18.44 -24.11
C SER A 30 20.88 17.30 -23.12
N LEU A 31 20.49 17.47 -21.86
CA LEU A 31 20.70 16.47 -20.82
C LEU A 31 19.93 15.18 -21.10
N SER A 32 18.66 15.29 -21.53
CA SER A 32 17.83 14.15 -21.93
C SER A 32 18.47 13.29 -23.02
N GLN A 33 19.11 13.92 -24.01
CA GLN A 33 19.81 13.22 -25.08
C GLN A 33 21.09 12.54 -24.57
N VAL A 34 21.86 13.20 -23.71
CA VAL A 34 23.10 12.65 -23.16
C VAL A 34 22.84 11.42 -22.29
N VAL A 35 21.80 11.45 -21.46
CA VAL A 35 21.48 10.32 -20.57
C VAL A 35 20.55 9.29 -21.22
N ASN A 36 20.11 9.52 -22.46
CA ASN A 36 19.14 8.69 -23.18
C ASN A 36 17.86 8.45 -22.35
N ALA A 37 17.28 9.53 -21.82
CA ALA A 37 16.12 9.44 -20.93
C ALA A 37 14.88 8.89 -21.66
N TYR A 38 14.34 7.78 -21.16
CA TYR A 38 13.10 7.18 -21.65
C TYR A 38 12.22 6.74 -20.47
N PRO A 39 10.88 6.93 -20.53
CA PRO A 39 10.11 7.68 -21.54
C PRO A 39 10.40 9.20 -21.51
N PRO A 40 9.88 10.00 -22.48
CA PRO A 40 10.06 11.45 -22.51
C PRO A 40 9.66 12.09 -21.18
N CYS A 41 10.51 13.00 -20.67
CA CYS A 41 10.31 13.64 -19.37
C CYS A 41 9.44 14.90 -19.52
N PRO A 42 8.16 14.91 -19.09
CA PRO A 42 7.35 16.12 -19.10
C PRO A 42 7.84 17.11 -18.01
N PRO A 43 7.53 18.41 -18.15
CA PRO A 43 7.75 19.39 -17.07
C PRO A 43 7.05 18.95 -15.77
N SER A 44 7.77 18.89 -14.65
CA SER A 44 7.21 18.58 -13.32
C SER A 44 8.06 19.16 -12.19
N ASP A 45 7.40 19.69 -11.15
CA ASP A 45 8.00 20.20 -9.90
C ASP A 45 8.16 19.13 -8.81
N LYS A 46 7.95 17.85 -9.14
CA LYS A 46 7.93 16.75 -8.17
C LYS A 46 9.24 16.62 -7.39
N LEU A 47 10.38 16.88 -8.04
CA LEU A 47 11.68 16.88 -7.38
C LEU A 47 11.74 17.96 -6.30
N PHE A 48 11.34 19.19 -6.63
CA PHE A 48 11.31 20.31 -5.71
C PHE A 48 10.41 20.04 -4.49
N ARG A 49 9.23 19.43 -4.70
CA ARG A 49 8.33 19.05 -3.59
C ARG A 49 8.95 18.04 -2.64
N VAL A 50 9.57 16.99 -3.18
CA VAL A 50 10.24 15.95 -2.37
C VAL A 50 11.40 16.54 -1.58
N THR A 51 12.24 17.38 -2.21
CA THR A 51 13.36 18.02 -1.51
C THR A 51 12.91 19.02 -0.46
N SER A 52 11.81 19.76 -0.72
CA SER A 52 11.27 20.72 0.23
C SER A 52 10.69 20.02 1.46
N ALA A 53 9.95 18.91 1.26
CA ALA A 53 9.44 18.09 2.34
C ALA A 53 10.56 17.48 3.19
N PHE A 54 11.62 16.97 2.56
CA PHE A 54 12.77 16.45 3.28
C PHE A 54 13.49 17.52 4.11
N LYS A 55 13.66 18.72 3.54
CA LYS A 55 14.30 19.84 4.24
C LYS A 55 13.50 20.29 5.47
N GLN A 56 12.18 20.36 5.36
CA GLN A 56 11.30 20.66 6.50
C GLN A 56 11.44 19.60 7.60
N GLN A 57 11.46 18.32 7.24
CA GLN A 57 11.66 17.24 8.20
C GLN A 57 13.04 17.26 8.87
N GLU A 58 14.10 17.67 8.15
CA GLU A 58 15.45 17.81 8.71
C GLU A 58 15.56 19.01 9.67
N GLU A 59 14.90 20.14 9.36
CA GLU A 59 14.82 21.31 10.23
C GLU A 59 14.05 20.99 11.53
N GLU A 60 12.92 20.29 11.43
CA GLU A 60 12.15 19.79 12.60
C GLU A 60 12.95 18.81 13.47
N SER A 61 13.87 18.04 12.87
CA SER A 61 14.73 17.10 13.59
C SER A 61 15.81 17.82 14.39
N LYS A 62 16.38 18.90 13.83
CA LYS A 62 17.40 19.74 14.50
C LYS A 62 16.79 20.58 15.64
N GLU A 63 15.56 21.07 15.49
CA GLU A 63 14.85 21.75 16.57
C GLU A 63 14.56 20.80 17.74
N LYS A 64 14.17 19.54 17.46
CA LYS A 64 13.96 18.53 18.51
C LYS A 64 15.25 18.20 19.26
N GLU A 65 16.40 18.06 18.58
CA GLU A 65 17.69 17.86 19.26
C GLU A 65 18.09 19.04 20.16
N THR A 66 17.73 20.26 19.77
CA THR A 66 18.00 21.47 20.58
C THR A 66 17.14 21.49 21.86
N ILE A 67 15.90 20.98 21.79
CA ILE A 67 14.97 20.92 22.93
C ILE A 67 15.38 19.88 23.99
N TYR A 68 16.05 18.77 23.59
CA TYR A 68 16.53 17.74 24.52
C TYR A 68 17.94 17.99 25.09
N GLY A 69 18.56 19.13 24.77
CA GLY A 69 19.77 19.62 25.41
C GLY A 69 19.50 20.00 26.87
N LEU A 70 19.66 19.04 27.78
CA LEU A 70 19.71 19.24 29.23
C LEU A 70 20.88 20.16 29.60
N ASP A 71 20.64 21.46 29.71
CA ASP A 71 21.47 22.38 30.50
C ASP A 71 20.65 23.61 30.90
N ASN A 72 19.78 23.45 31.91
CA ASN A 72 19.48 24.47 32.93
C ASN A 72 18.40 23.96 33.92
N PRO A 73 18.77 23.59 35.16
CA PRO A 73 17.81 23.22 36.18
C PRO A 73 17.46 24.47 37.03
N SER A 74 16.65 25.40 36.52
CA SER A 74 15.95 26.37 37.39
C SER A 74 14.94 27.22 36.63
N ASN A 75 13.65 26.97 36.86
CA ASN A 75 12.72 27.91 37.49
C ASN A 75 11.28 27.48 37.22
N GLY A 76 10.57 27.12 38.30
CA GLY A 76 9.11 27.24 38.42
C GLY A 76 8.26 26.33 37.55
N LEU A 77 7.34 25.59 38.18
CA LEU A 77 6.08 25.23 37.54
C LEU A 77 5.31 26.54 37.32
N ASP A 78 5.41 27.09 36.11
CA ASP A 78 4.55 28.17 35.67
C ASP A 78 3.16 27.60 35.38
N LEU A 79 2.14 28.15 36.04
CA LEU A 79 0.74 27.71 35.96
C LEU A 79 -0.09 28.58 35.00
N GLU A 80 0.57 29.38 34.16
CA GLU A 80 -0.09 30.05 33.06
C GLU A 80 -0.42 29.01 31.98
N PHE A 81 -1.67 28.54 32.00
CA PHE A 81 -2.24 27.70 30.95
C PHE A 81 -2.33 28.52 29.66
N ASP A 82 -1.31 28.41 28.80
CA ASP A 82 -1.34 28.91 27.44
C ASP A 82 -2.40 28.12 26.65
N ALA A 83 -3.58 28.71 26.45
CA ALA A 83 -4.65 28.14 25.66
C ALA A 83 -4.36 28.19 24.14
N ASP A 84 -3.25 28.80 23.74
CA ASP A 84 -2.81 28.99 22.35
C ASP A 84 -1.79 27.94 21.89
N ILE A 85 -1.81 26.74 22.49
CA ILE A 85 -1.10 25.59 21.94
C ILE A 85 -1.82 25.20 20.64
N GLN A 86 -1.34 25.72 19.51
CA GLN A 86 -1.64 25.10 18.22
C GLN A 86 -1.08 23.68 18.25
N PRO A 87 -1.93 22.65 18.19
CA PRO A 87 -1.44 21.29 18.27
C PRO A 87 -0.61 21.03 17.00
N ASN A 88 0.70 20.81 17.17
CA ASN A 88 1.61 20.37 16.10
C ASN A 88 1.29 18.94 15.59
N THR A 89 0.14 18.39 15.98
CA THR A 89 -0.37 17.17 15.39
C THR A 89 -0.71 17.45 13.93
N PRO A 90 -0.23 16.63 12.99
CA PRO A 90 -0.67 16.74 11.60
C PRO A 90 -2.20 16.72 11.55
N GLU A 91 -2.80 17.48 10.62
CA GLU A 91 -4.25 17.44 10.42
C GLU A 91 -4.69 15.98 10.33
N PRO A 92 -5.78 15.60 11.04
CA PRO A 92 -6.27 14.25 10.97
C PRO A 92 -6.50 13.93 9.50
N ALA A 93 -5.84 12.88 9.01
CA ALA A 93 -6.02 12.43 7.64
C ALA A 93 -7.53 12.26 7.41
N LEU A 94 -8.08 13.08 6.52
CA LEU A 94 -9.48 13.00 6.15
C LEU A 94 -9.64 11.73 5.32
N TYR A 95 -10.17 10.68 5.94
CA TYR A 95 -10.49 9.44 5.24
C TYR A 95 -11.92 9.51 4.74
N GLU A 96 -12.10 9.33 3.44
CA GLU A 96 -13.41 9.14 2.83
C GLU A 96 -13.68 7.65 2.60
N THR A 97 -14.92 7.22 2.84
CA THR A 97 -15.35 5.85 2.53
C THR A 97 -15.83 5.77 1.09
N ILE A 98 -14.94 5.36 0.20
CA ILE A 98 -15.22 5.26 -1.25
C ILE A 98 -16.00 3.98 -1.63
N PHE A 99 -15.87 2.90 -0.86
CA PHE A 99 -16.57 1.64 -1.12
C PHE A 99 -16.75 0.82 0.15
N LEU A 100 -17.94 0.21 0.29
CA LEU A 100 -18.27 -0.69 1.39
C LEU A 100 -18.71 -2.05 0.84
N THR A 101 -18.11 -3.11 1.39
CA THR A 101 -18.58 -4.48 1.18
C THR A 101 -18.63 -5.22 2.51
N ALA A 102 -19.58 -6.14 2.66
CA ALA A 102 -19.76 -6.90 3.88
C ALA A 102 -19.35 -8.36 3.72
N HIS A 103 -18.62 -8.86 4.69
CA HIS A 103 -18.55 -10.29 4.98
C HIS A 103 -19.69 -10.64 5.97
N LYS A 104 -20.03 -11.93 6.08
CA LYS A 104 -20.99 -12.43 7.07
C LYS A 104 -20.41 -12.53 8.49
N GLY A 105 -19.11 -12.26 8.62
CA GLY A 105 -18.38 -12.23 9.89
C GLY A 105 -17.26 -11.20 9.85
N PRO A 106 -16.53 -11.01 10.96
CA PRO A 106 -15.42 -10.07 11.03
C PRO A 106 -14.34 -10.34 9.96
N ALA A 107 -13.95 -9.30 9.21
CA ALA A 107 -12.75 -9.35 8.39
C ALA A 107 -11.52 -9.26 9.30
N ARG A 108 -10.66 -10.30 9.26
CA ARG A 108 -9.48 -10.44 10.13
C ARG A 108 -8.18 -10.13 9.42
N ALA A 109 -8.17 -10.23 8.09
CA ALA A 109 -6.99 -10.05 7.27
C ALA A 109 -7.29 -9.17 6.07
N SER A 110 -6.31 -8.38 5.68
CA SER A 110 -6.30 -7.66 4.41
C SER A 110 -4.89 -7.61 3.84
N ALA A 111 -4.78 -7.58 2.52
CA ALA A 111 -3.51 -7.40 1.82
C ALA A 111 -3.73 -6.74 0.47
N PHE A 112 -2.83 -5.83 0.08
CA PHE A 112 -2.71 -5.38 -1.31
C PHE A 112 -1.75 -6.29 -2.07
N ASN A 113 -1.95 -6.42 -3.38
CA ASN A 113 -0.90 -6.97 -4.24
C ASN A 113 0.25 -5.96 -4.40
N ALA A 114 1.39 -6.41 -4.93
CA ALA A 114 2.60 -5.57 -5.03
C ALA A 114 2.39 -4.27 -5.84
N GLU A 115 1.49 -4.30 -6.84
CA GLU A 115 1.17 -3.16 -7.68
C GLU A 115 0.07 -2.24 -7.12
N GLY A 116 -0.59 -2.65 -6.02
CA GLY A 116 -1.71 -1.90 -5.43
C GLY A 116 -3.00 -1.91 -6.25
N THR A 117 -3.10 -2.72 -7.31
CA THR A 117 -4.28 -2.82 -8.18
C THR A 117 -5.37 -3.72 -7.60
N LEU A 118 -5.01 -4.64 -6.70
CA LEU A 118 -5.93 -5.55 -6.04
C LEU A 118 -5.80 -5.47 -4.53
N VAL A 119 -6.92 -5.65 -3.84
CA VAL A 119 -6.98 -5.86 -2.40
C VAL A 119 -7.73 -7.14 -2.09
N ALA A 120 -7.19 -7.95 -1.19
CA ALA A 120 -7.83 -9.15 -0.68
C ALA A 120 -8.19 -8.97 0.78
N THR A 121 -9.32 -9.54 1.20
CA THR A 121 -9.75 -9.60 2.60
C THR A 121 -10.12 -11.02 2.98
N GLY A 122 -9.67 -11.48 4.15
CA GLY A 122 -10.03 -12.76 4.75
C GLY A 122 -10.89 -12.55 5.99
N SER A 123 -11.87 -13.43 6.21
CA SER A 123 -12.90 -13.24 7.24
C SER A 123 -13.18 -14.51 8.05
N CYS A 124 -13.74 -14.31 9.25
CA CYS A 124 -14.24 -15.38 10.11
C CYS A 124 -15.39 -16.19 9.48
N ASP A 125 -16.06 -15.68 8.44
CA ASP A 125 -17.08 -16.42 7.67
C ASP A 125 -16.51 -17.41 6.64
N ALA A 126 -15.24 -17.78 6.80
CA ALA A 126 -14.45 -18.65 5.91
C ALA A 126 -14.31 -18.13 4.47
N SER A 127 -14.68 -16.87 4.20
CA SER A 127 -14.60 -16.29 2.87
C SER A 127 -13.36 -15.41 2.68
N ILE A 128 -12.90 -15.38 1.43
CA ILE A 128 -11.90 -14.43 0.95
C ILE A 128 -12.53 -13.61 -0.17
N LYS A 129 -12.48 -12.29 -0.07
CA LYS A 129 -12.85 -11.42 -1.19
C LYS A 129 -11.60 -10.87 -1.85
N ILE A 130 -11.62 -10.82 -3.17
CA ILE A 130 -10.62 -10.10 -3.98
C ILE A 130 -11.35 -8.97 -4.69
N MET A 131 -10.85 -7.76 -4.54
CA MET A 131 -11.43 -6.54 -5.08
C MET A 131 -10.41 -5.82 -5.96
N ASP A 132 -10.94 -5.17 -6.98
CA ASP A 132 -10.21 -4.35 -7.93
C ASP A 132 -10.26 -2.88 -7.47
N VAL A 133 -9.08 -2.31 -7.23
CA VAL A 133 -8.92 -0.96 -6.67
C VAL A 133 -9.37 0.10 -7.67
N GLU A 134 -9.13 -0.11 -8.96
CA GLU A 134 -9.57 0.83 -10.00
C GLU A 134 -11.10 0.86 -10.08
N ARG A 135 -11.75 -0.30 -9.97
CA ARG A 135 -13.23 -0.37 -9.92
C ARG A 135 -13.79 0.30 -8.67
N ILE A 136 -13.12 0.14 -7.52
CA ILE A 136 -13.49 0.84 -6.28
C ILE A 136 -13.47 2.36 -6.51
N LEU A 137 -12.40 2.89 -7.11
CA LEU A 137 -12.19 4.33 -7.33
C LEU A 137 -13.08 4.90 -8.45
N SER A 138 -13.41 4.10 -9.46
CA SER A 138 -14.23 4.53 -10.59
C SER A 138 -15.66 4.93 -10.20
N ARG A 139 -16.15 4.50 -9.03
CA ARG A 139 -17.53 4.76 -8.59
C ARG A 139 -17.83 6.24 -8.36
N GLU A 140 -16.83 7.05 -8.03
CA GLU A 140 -17.01 8.49 -7.77
C GLU A 140 -16.99 9.36 -9.04
N ASN A 141 -16.45 8.85 -10.15
CA ASN A 141 -16.22 9.63 -11.37
C ASN A 141 -17.15 9.26 -12.54
N LEU A 142 -18.20 8.47 -12.30
CA LEU A 142 -19.15 8.10 -13.36
C LEU A 142 -20.09 9.29 -13.67
N PRO A 143 -20.20 9.72 -14.94
CA PRO A 143 -21.20 10.69 -15.34
C PRO A 143 -22.61 10.21 -14.97
N PRO A 144 -23.52 11.11 -14.58
CA PRO A 144 -24.89 10.74 -14.20
C PRO A 144 -25.61 9.94 -15.30
N GLU A 145 -25.27 10.14 -16.58
CA GLU A 145 -25.81 9.37 -17.72
C GLU A 145 -25.44 7.88 -17.72
N ILE A 146 -24.27 7.48 -17.19
CA ILE A 146 -23.88 6.06 -17.11
C ILE A 146 -24.47 5.41 -15.85
N GLN A 147 -24.77 6.21 -14.83
CA GLN A 147 -25.45 5.78 -13.61
C GLN A 147 -26.84 5.19 -13.92
N GLU A 148 -27.49 5.67 -14.98
CA GLU A 148 -28.78 5.16 -15.47
C GLU A 148 -28.66 3.85 -16.28
N THR A 149 -27.48 3.51 -16.79
CA THR A 149 -27.29 2.34 -17.68
C THR A 149 -27.15 1.00 -16.96
N ASN A 150 -27.16 0.95 -15.61
CA ASN A 150 -27.10 -0.28 -14.82
C ASN A 150 -25.97 -1.26 -15.20
N LEU A 151 -24.89 -0.79 -15.84
CA LEU A 151 -23.66 -1.55 -15.94
C LEU A 151 -22.96 -1.50 -14.58
N GLU A 152 -23.49 -2.24 -13.60
CA GLU A 152 -22.93 -2.36 -12.26
C GLU A 152 -21.50 -2.95 -12.35
N VAL A 153 -20.50 -2.08 -12.40
CA VAL A 153 -19.09 -2.49 -12.28
C VAL A 153 -18.88 -2.91 -10.84
N HIS A 154 -19.07 -4.19 -10.55
CA HIS A 154 -18.90 -4.71 -9.19
C HIS A 154 -17.41 -4.74 -8.83
N PRO A 155 -16.96 -4.02 -7.78
CA PRO A 155 -15.53 -3.98 -7.44
C PRO A 155 -15.03 -5.29 -6.84
N VAL A 156 -15.91 -6.10 -6.25
CA VAL A 156 -15.59 -7.46 -5.79
C VAL A 156 -15.52 -8.37 -7.01
N ILE A 157 -14.30 -8.66 -7.47
CA ILE A 157 -14.08 -9.51 -8.65
C ILE A 157 -14.19 -10.99 -8.31
N ARG A 158 -13.89 -11.39 -7.06
CA ARG A 158 -13.99 -12.79 -6.60
C ARG A 158 -14.42 -12.86 -5.14
N THR A 159 -15.18 -13.91 -4.82
CA THR A 159 -15.37 -14.38 -3.44
C THR A 159 -15.10 -15.88 -3.40
N LEU A 160 -14.17 -16.30 -2.57
CA LEU A 160 -13.69 -17.66 -2.46
C LEU A 160 -14.22 -18.27 -1.15
N TYR A 161 -14.81 -19.46 -1.23
CA TYR A 161 -15.41 -20.20 -0.11
C TYR A 161 -14.87 -21.63 -0.08
N ASP A 162 -13.55 -21.75 0.01
CA ASP A 162 -12.87 -23.06 -0.01
C ASP A 162 -12.29 -23.45 1.36
N HIS A 163 -12.12 -22.48 2.26
CA HIS A 163 -11.84 -22.75 3.67
C HIS A 163 -13.12 -23.20 4.38
N ILE A 164 -12.96 -23.99 5.44
CA ILE A 164 -14.08 -24.49 6.25
C ILE A 164 -14.19 -23.80 7.61
N ASP A 165 -13.20 -22.97 7.96
CA ASP A 165 -13.15 -22.18 9.18
C ASP A 165 -12.48 -20.81 8.91
N GLU A 166 -12.41 -19.96 9.93
CA GLU A 166 -11.94 -18.57 9.90
C GLU A 166 -10.64 -18.37 9.09
N VAL A 167 -10.64 -17.45 8.13
CA VAL A 167 -9.43 -17.06 7.40
C VAL A 167 -8.68 -16.01 8.20
N ASN A 168 -7.57 -16.40 8.81
CA ASN A 168 -6.80 -15.56 9.72
C ASN A 168 -5.83 -14.63 8.98
N CYS A 169 -5.39 -15.01 7.79
CA CYS A 169 -4.34 -14.31 7.08
C CYS A 169 -4.43 -14.57 5.56
N VAL A 170 -4.08 -13.56 4.77
CA VAL A 170 -3.98 -13.61 3.31
C VAL A 170 -2.73 -12.88 2.85
N ALA A 171 -2.10 -13.34 1.78
CA ALA A 171 -0.94 -12.67 1.17
C ALA A 171 -0.90 -12.92 -0.33
N PHE A 172 -0.65 -11.85 -1.09
CA PHE A 172 -0.36 -11.98 -2.51
C PHE A 172 1.10 -12.42 -2.71
N HIS A 173 1.31 -13.31 -3.68
CA HIS A 173 2.66 -13.59 -4.16
C HIS A 173 3.24 -12.31 -4.82
N PRO A 174 4.52 -11.98 -4.62
CA PRO A 174 5.11 -10.73 -5.10
C PRO A 174 5.26 -10.59 -6.63
N ARG A 175 4.85 -11.59 -7.42
CA ARG A 175 5.16 -11.68 -8.86
C ARG A 175 4.11 -12.44 -9.65
N GLU A 176 3.70 -13.60 -9.13
CA GLU A 176 2.71 -14.45 -9.76
C GLU A 176 1.30 -14.08 -9.31
N GLN A 177 0.29 -14.41 -10.12
CA GLN A 177 -1.13 -14.19 -9.81
C GLN A 177 -1.65 -15.25 -8.83
N ILE A 178 -0.98 -15.37 -7.68
CA ILE A 178 -1.27 -16.33 -6.63
C ILE A 178 -1.62 -15.58 -5.35
N LEU A 179 -2.74 -15.95 -4.75
CA LEU A 179 -3.11 -15.54 -3.39
C LEU A 179 -2.93 -16.75 -2.48
N ALA A 180 -2.14 -16.59 -1.42
CA ALA A 180 -2.08 -17.54 -0.32
C ALA A 180 -3.00 -17.11 0.81
N SER A 181 -3.59 -18.08 1.49
CA SER A 181 -4.38 -17.86 2.70
C SER A 181 -4.11 -18.92 3.74
N GLY A 182 -4.28 -18.55 4.99
CA GLY A 182 -4.10 -19.42 6.16
C GLY A 182 -5.31 -19.30 7.06
N SER A 183 -5.79 -20.45 7.53
CA SER A 183 -7.04 -20.55 8.27
C SER A 183 -6.88 -21.31 9.58
N LYS A 184 -7.88 -21.11 10.44
CA LYS A 184 -8.11 -21.89 11.64
C LYS A 184 -8.44 -23.37 11.34
N ASP A 185 -8.81 -23.68 10.10
CA ASP A 185 -8.98 -25.06 9.62
C ASP A 185 -7.66 -25.85 9.48
N SER A 186 -6.55 -25.27 9.94
CA SER A 186 -5.20 -25.84 9.86
C SER A 186 -4.74 -26.10 8.43
N THR A 187 -5.21 -25.29 7.47
CA THR A 187 -4.74 -25.36 6.08
C THR A 187 -4.19 -24.03 5.58
N LEU A 188 -3.20 -24.16 4.71
CA LEU A 188 -2.77 -23.12 3.79
C LEU A 188 -3.36 -23.42 2.41
N LYS A 189 -3.99 -22.44 1.79
CA LYS A 189 -4.57 -22.58 0.45
C LYS A 189 -3.95 -21.58 -0.51
N PHE A 190 -3.70 -22.03 -1.73
CA PHE A 190 -3.17 -21.21 -2.81
C PHE A 190 -4.20 -21.13 -3.93
N PHE A 191 -4.52 -19.91 -4.34
CA PHE A 191 -5.48 -19.60 -5.38
C PHE A 191 -4.77 -18.89 -6.52
N ASP A 192 -4.81 -19.49 -7.70
CA ASP A 192 -4.36 -18.86 -8.95
C ASP A 192 -5.52 -18.00 -9.44
N PHE A 193 -5.48 -16.70 -9.21
CA PHE A 193 -6.58 -15.79 -9.56
C PHE A 193 -6.48 -15.22 -10.97
N SER A 194 -5.53 -15.71 -11.79
CA SER A 194 -5.45 -15.35 -13.22
C SER A 194 -6.66 -15.85 -14.01
N LYS A 195 -7.32 -16.91 -13.52
CA LYS A 195 -8.45 -17.57 -14.18
C LYS A 195 -9.78 -17.01 -13.70
N ALA A 196 -10.71 -16.84 -14.63
CA ALA A 196 -11.98 -16.22 -14.30
C ALA A 196 -12.89 -17.07 -13.39
N SER A 197 -12.72 -18.40 -13.40
CA SER A 197 -13.60 -19.37 -12.74
C SER A 197 -13.07 -19.89 -11.40
N VAL A 198 -12.13 -19.19 -10.78
CA VAL A 198 -11.46 -19.66 -9.56
C VAL A 198 -12.42 -19.65 -8.40
N LYS A 199 -12.74 -20.84 -7.91
CA LYS A 199 -13.59 -21.06 -6.73
C LYS A 199 -12.89 -21.83 -5.63
N ARG A 200 -11.84 -22.57 -5.98
CA ARG A 200 -11.12 -23.48 -5.08
C ARG A 200 -9.62 -23.29 -5.20
N ALA A 201 -8.90 -23.67 -4.15
CA ALA A 201 -7.46 -23.66 -4.16
C ALA A 201 -6.93 -24.67 -5.18
N TYR A 202 -5.88 -24.32 -5.92
CA TYR A 202 -5.18 -25.27 -6.78
C TYR A 202 -4.16 -26.10 -6.00
N LYS A 203 -3.75 -25.61 -4.83
CA LYS A 203 -2.84 -26.29 -3.90
C LYS A 203 -3.30 -26.05 -2.47
N THR A 204 -3.25 -27.09 -1.66
CA THR A 204 -3.52 -27.04 -0.22
C THR A 204 -2.39 -27.72 0.52
N ILE A 205 -1.94 -27.11 1.61
CA ILE A 205 -0.96 -27.67 2.55
C ILE A 205 -1.65 -27.78 3.91
N PHE A 206 -1.43 -28.90 4.59
CA PHE A 206 -2.01 -29.16 5.90
C PHE A 206 -0.98 -28.89 6.99
N GLU A 207 -1.40 -28.16 8.00
CA GLU A 207 -0.67 -27.92 9.24
C GLU A 207 -1.33 -28.70 10.38
N VAL A 208 -0.60 -28.85 11.49
CA VAL A 208 -1.13 -29.53 12.69
C VAL A 208 -2.07 -28.61 13.47
N GLU A 209 -1.82 -27.31 13.43
CA GLU A 209 -2.49 -26.29 14.24
C GLU A 209 -2.96 -25.11 13.38
N SER A 210 -3.84 -24.30 13.98
CA SER A 210 -4.39 -23.08 13.37
C SER A 210 -3.30 -22.17 12.83
N VAL A 211 -3.42 -21.79 11.55
CA VAL A 211 -2.50 -20.84 10.90
C VAL A 211 -2.86 -19.42 11.34
N ARG A 212 -1.89 -18.70 11.89
CA ARG A 212 -2.07 -17.36 12.47
C ARG A 212 -1.58 -16.25 11.56
N CYS A 213 -0.46 -16.46 10.88
CA CYS A 213 0.13 -15.48 9.99
C CYS A 213 0.94 -16.15 8.87
N LEU A 214 1.18 -15.38 7.81
CA LEU A 214 1.96 -15.81 6.66
C LEU A 214 2.64 -14.63 6.01
N ALA A 215 3.84 -14.87 5.47
CA ALA A 215 4.63 -13.84 4.79
C ALA A 215 5.42 -14.48 3.63
N PHE A 216 5.18 -14.01 2.41
CA PHE A 216 6.03 -14.37 1.29
C PHE A 216 7.40 -13.71 1.43
N HIS A 217 8.45 -14.47 1.14
CA HIS A 217 9.75 -13.89 0.87
C HIS A 217 9.65 -13.00 -0.38
N PRO A 218 10.34 -11.83 -0.44
CA PRO A 218 10.28 -10.93 -1.61
C PRO A 218 10.68 -11.57 -2.94
N GLY A 219 11.43 -12.67 -2.87
CA GLY A 219 11.78 -13.51 -4.02
C GLY A 219 10.63 -14.34 -4.59
N GLY A 220 9.58 -14.64 -3.81
CA GLY A 220 8.43 -15.46 -4.19
C GLY A 220 8.58 -16.96 -3.88
N ASP A 221 9.81 -17.47 -3.86
CA ASP A 221 10.06 -18.92 -3.75
C ASP A 221 9.81 -19.52 -2.34
N TYR A 222 9.72 -18.66 -1.32
CA TYR A 222 9.58 -19.09 0.07
C TYR A 222 8.42 -18.36 0.74
N ILE A 223 7.79 -19.03 1.71
CA ILE A 223 6.77 -18.47 2.58
C ILE A 223 7.08 -18.87 4.01
N LEU A 224 6.96 -17.93 4.95
CA LEU A 224 6.96 -18.21 6.38
C LEU A 224 5.53 -18.34 6.86
N VAL A 225 5.30 -19.29 7.76
CA VAL A 225 3.99 -19.61 8.31
C VAL A 225 4.12 -19.68 9.83
N GLY A 226 3.30 -18.91 10.54
CA GLY A 226 3.18 -19.00 11.99
C GLY A 226 1.90 -19.75 12.37
N THR A 227 2.02 -20.79 13.19
CA THR A 227 0.91 -21.59 13.68
C THR A 227 0.74 -21.42 15.20
N GLN A 228 -0.40 -21.87 15.72
CA GLN A 228 -0.72 -21.81 17.16
C GLN A 228 -0.04 -22.94 17.97
N HIS A 229 1.04 -23.56 17.45
CA HIS A 229 1.68 -24.69 18.13
C HIS A 229 2.12 -24.30 19.55
N PRO A 230 1.83 -25.11 20.58
CA PRO A 230 2.33 -24.87 21.92
C PRO A 230 3.87 -24.96 21.92
N THR A 231 4.52 -23.97 22.52
CA THR A 231 5.99 -23.91 22.72
C THR A 231 6.43 -24.66 23.96
#